data_AF-A0A519JU50-F1
#
_entry.id   AF-A0A519JU50-F1
#
_cell.length_a   1.000
_cell.length_b   1.000
_cell.length_c   1.000
_cell.angle_alpha   90.00
_cell.angle_beta   90.00
_cell.angle_gamma   90.00
#
_symmetry.space_group_name_H-M   'P 1'
#
loop_
_entity.id
_entity.type
_entity.pdbx_description
1 polymer ?
#
loop_
_entity_poly.entity_id
_entity_poly.type
_entity_poly.pdbx_seq_one_letter_code
_entity_poly.pdbx_strand_id
1 'polypeptide(L)'
;MINLYNTHIETLSIHRVGNKSRNEPVFLSSEPYGLNDEILPLMKEFFLKPFREKEENYFQFAHEVDLEYNDMFKFASEIFDNPENLHEVSKKITQHLYDQSSHPHIKNGEVYIGYLTHLTIDNQKVDAIGIFKSELQTDFLQFSEKGSQLEMILQQGVNLNKLDKGCLIFNHKKDEGYKILTVDSNRYDARYWLEHFLSVDAFEDENFMTKKYLKFCQNFAKDVVFPAEDKKEEVMFMN
;
A
#
# COMPACT_ATOMS: atom_id res chain seq x y z
N MET A 1 -13.46 -10.82 -2.29
CA MET A 1 -14.14 -9.53 -2.50
C MET A 1 -13.98 -8.66 -1.26
N ILE A 2 -13.37 -7.49 -1.41
CA ILE A 2 -13.16 -6.55 -0.30
C ILE A 2 -14.23 -5.48 -0.22
N ASN A 3 -14.46 -4.94 0.98
CA ASN A 3 -15.19 -3.69 1.18
C ASN A 3 -14.43 -2.77 2.14
N LEU A 4 -14.10 -1.57 1.67
CA LEU A 4 -13.35 -0.53 2.39
C LEU A 4 -14.18 0.72 2.71
N TYR A 5 -15.49 0.72 2.43
CA TYR A 5 -16.31 1.93 2.58
C TYR A 5 -16.64 2.23 4.05
N ASN A 6 -16.78 1.18 4.86
CA ASN A 6 -17.09 1.29 6.28
C ASN A 6 -15.84 1.44 7.16
N THR A 7 -14.64 1.52 6.56
CA THR A 7 -13.38 1.51 7.30
C THR A 7 -13.26 2.71 8.23
N HIS A 8 -12.83 2.46 9.46
CA HIS A 8 -12.49 3.48 10.46
C HIS A 8 -10.97 3.50 10.68
N ILE A 9 -10.42 4.69 10.91
CA ILE A 9 -9.02 4.85 11.31
C ILE A 9 -9.04 5.10 12.82
N GLU A 10 -8.67 4.10 13.61
CA GLU A 10 -8.69 4.20 15.08
C GLU A 10 -7.48 4.95 15.60
N THR A 11 -6.32 4.73 14.96
CA THR A 11 -5.07 5.39 15.33
C THR A 11 -4.29 5.67 14.06
N LEU A 12 -3.61 6.82 14.02
CA LEU A 12 -2.76 7.22 12.93
C LEU A 12 -1.42 7.72 13.49
N SER A 13 -0.33 7.19 12.99
CA SER A 13 1.02 7.68 13.24
C SER A 13 1.61 8.24 11.95
N ILE A 14 2.21 9.42 12.04
CA ILE A 14 2.83 10.09 10.90
C ILE A 14 4.31 10.29 11.20
N HIS A 15 5.16 9.85 10.29
CA HIS A 15 6.61 10.02 10.35
C HIS A 15 7.11 10.56 9.01
N ARG A 16 8.41 10.82 8.90
CA ARG A 16 9.06 11.08 7.61
C ARG A 16 10.25 10.16 7.46
N VAL A 17 10.34 9.53 6.29
CA VAL A 17 11.45 8.66 5.93
C VAL A 17 12.35 9.37 4.92
N GLY A 18 13.66 9.30 5.16
CA GLY A 18 14.69 9.78 4.24
C GLY A 18 15.25 8.65 3.37
N ASN A 19 16.33 8.96 2.67
CA ASN A 19 17.14 8.02 1.90
C ASN A 19 18.56 7.93 2.47
N LYS A 20 18.98 6.70 2.80
CA LYS A 20 20.26 6.41 3.45
C LYS A 20 21.46 6.81 2.59
N SER A 21 21.42 6.52 1.29
CA SER A 21 22.52 6.85 0.36
C SER A 21 22.63 8.34 0.05
N ARG A 22 21.57 9.11 0.33
CA ARG A 22 21.54 10.57 0.16
C ARG A 22 21.81 11.32 1.47
N ASN A 23 22.12 10.61 2.56
CA ASN A 23 22.24 11.18 3.92
C ASN A 23 21.00 11.98 4.35
N GLU A 24 19.83 11.61 3.84
CA GLU A 24 18.57 12.20 4.26
C GLU A 24 18.10 11.48 5.54
N PRO A 25 17.80 12.18 6.63
CA PRO A 25 17.49 11.54 7.89
C PRO A 25 16.06 10.99 7.94
N VAL A 26 15.82 10.07 8.86
CA VAL A 26 14.47 9.70 9.32
C VAL A 26 14.03 10.68 10.41
N PHE A 27 12.75 11.04 10.42
CA PHE A 27 12.11 11.82 11.48
C PHE A 27 10.94 11.02 12.06
N LEU A 28 11.04 10.68 13.33
CA LEU A 28 10.05 9.90 14.05
C LEU A 28 9.30 10.83 15.02
N SER A 29 8.02 11.09 14.73
CA SER A 29 7.13 11.77 15.67
C SER A 29 7.11 11.08 17.03
N SER A 30 7.01 11.87 18.10
CA SER A 30 7.01 11.38 19.48
C SER A 30 5.68 10.78 19.90
N GLU A 31 4.58 11.25 19.31
CA GLU A 31 3.20 10.92 19.66
C GLU A 31 2.37 10.59 18.41
N PRO A 32 1.25 9.83 18.56
CA PRO A 32 0.27 9.62 17.50
C PRO A 32 -0.34 10.93 17.00
N TYR A 33 -0.80 10.94 15.76
CA TYR A 33 -1.53 12.08 15.20
C TYR A 33 -2.97 12.11 15.72
N GLY A 34 -3.36 13.23 16.31
CA GLY A 34 -4.73 13.48 16.77
C GLY A 34 -5.68 13.66 15.59
N LEU A 35 -6.40 12.60 15.23
CA LEU A 35 -7.45 12.66 14.21
C LEU A 35 -8.60 13.57 14.67
N ASN A 36 -9.14 14.35 13.73
CA ASN A 36 -10.31 15.19 13.94
C ASN A 36 -11.32 14.99 12.79
N ASP A 37 -12.54 15.49 12.97
CA ASP A 37 -13.64 15.28 12.04
C ASP A 37 -13.42 15.91 10.66
N GLU A 38 -12.53 16.91 10.56
CA GLU A 38 -12.20 17.58 9.30
C GLU A 38 -11.19 16.78 8.46
N ILE A 39 -10.16 16.22 9.11
CA ILE A 39 -9.06 15.52 8.44
C ILE A 39 -9.40 14.05 8.18
N LEU A 40 -10.20 13.43 9.05
CA LEU A 40 -10.50 12.00 8.97
C LEU A 40 -11.10 11.57 7.62
N PRO A 41 -12.10 12.26 7.03
CA PRO A 41 -12.65 11.89 5.72
C PRO A 41 -11.61 12.02 4.60
N LEU A 42 -10.76 13.04 4.67
CA LEU A 42 -9.69 13.27 3.68
C LEU A 42 -8.65 12.16 3.71
N MET A 43 -8.22 11.73 4.91
CA MET A 43 -7.26 10.63 5.07
C MET A 43 -7.84 9.30 4.62
N LYS A 44 -9.11 9.00 4.96
CA LYS A 44 -9.78 7.79 4.50
C LYS A 44 -9.83 7.71 2.98
N GLU A 45 -10.19 8.79 2.31
CA GLU A 45 -10.25 8.82 0.85
C GLU A 45 -8.85 8.69 0.23
N PHE A 46 -7.88 9.47 0.73
CA PHE A 46 -6.49 9.43 0.27
C PHE A 46 -5.87 8.03 0.39
N PHE A 47 -6.10 7.34 1.51
CA PHE A 47 -5.52 6.02 1.76
C PHE A 47 -6.22 4.89 1.02
N LEU A 48 -7.56 4.90 0.97
CA LEU A 48 -8.33 3.71 0.58
C LEU A 48 -8.78 3.72 -0.89
N LYS A 49 -8.93 4.90 -1.51
CA LYS A 49 -9.35 5.01 -2.91
C LYS A 49 -8.50 4.16 -3.87
N PRO A 50 -7.15 4.16 -3.79
CA PRO A 50 -6.32 3.38 -4.71
C PRO A 50 -6.51 1.86 -4.64
N PHE A 51 -7.11 1.36 -3.56
CA PHE A 51 -7.39 -0.06 -3.34
C PHE A 51 -8.79 -0.49 -3.82
N ARG A 52 -9.68 0.47 -4.12
CA ARG A 52 -11.04 0.20 -4.64
C ARG A 52 -11.06 -0.01 -6.16
N GLU A 53 -10.08 0.56 -6.87
CA GLU A 53 -10.07 0.69 -8.34
C GLU A 53 -9.25 -0.38 -9.05
N LYS A 54 -8.58 -1.29 -8.34
CA LYS A 54 -7.66 -2.28 -8.92
C LYS A 54 -8.22 -3.70 -8.84
N GLU A 55 -7.85 -4.53 -9.81
CA GLU A 55 -8.01 -5.97 -9.69
C GLU A 55 -7.31 -6.45 -8.41
N GLU A 56 -8.03 -7.26 -7.63
CA GLU A 56 -7.54 -7.87 -6.41
C GLU A 56 -6.39 -8.85 -6.75
N ASN A 57 -5.15 -8.39 -6.63
CA ASN A 57 -3.96 -9.23 -6.58
C ASN A 57 -3.44 -9.16 -5.15
N TYR A 58 -3.65 -10.25 -4.42
CA TYR A 58 -3.23 -10.35 -3.04
C TYR A 58 -1.79 -10.84 -2.94
N PHE A 59 -1.15 -10.43 -1.86
CA PHE A 59 0.18 -10.85 -1.46
C PHE A 59 0.12 -11.44 -0.04
N GLN A 60 1.18 -12.14 0.34
CA GLN A 60 1.45 -12.59 1.70
C GLN A 60 2.89 -12.28 2.06
N PHE A 61 3.16 -12.07 3.35
CA PHE A 61 4.52 -12.07 3.84
C PHE A 61 5.19 -13.41 3.55
N ALA A 62 6.43 -13.34 3.09
CA ALA A 62 7.24 -14.49 2.79
C ALA A 62 8.67 -14.27 3.28
N HIS A 63 9.35 -15.37 3.53
CA HIS A 63 10.77 -15.40 3.84
C HIS A 63 11.30 -16.78 3.45
N GLU A 64 12.55 -16.85 2.95
CA GLU A 64 13.12 -18.09 2.39
C GLU A 64 13.25 -19.23 3.42
N VAL A 65 13.36 -18.89 4.69
CA VAL A 65 13.56 -19.83 5.81
C VAL A 65 12.25 -20.10 6.56
N ASP A 66 11.66 -19.06 7.15
CA ASP A 66 10.43 -19.13 7.94
C ASP A 66 9.81 -17.72 8.03
N LEU A 67 8.48 -17.63 8.04
CA LEU A 67 7.72 -16.39 8.25
C LEU A 67 8.14 -15.65 9.52
N GLU A 68 8.54 -16.39 10.57
CA GLU A 68 9.06 -15.80 11.81
C GLU A 68 10.34 -15.00 11.61
N TYR A 69 10.98 -15.00 10.44
CA TYR A 69 12.11 -14.14 10.13
C TYR A 69 11.74 -12.90 9.31
N ASN A 70 10.50 -12.77 8.84
CA ASN A 70 10.04 -11.57 8.16
C ASN A 70 9.74 -10.45 9.18
N ASP A 71 10.48 -9.33 9.10
CA ASP A 71 10.33 -8.22 10.05
C ASP A 71 8.95 -7.56 9.98
N MET A 72 8.39 -7.39 8.78
CA MET A 72 7.06 -6.81 8.61
C MET A 72 5.96 -7.72 9.13
N PHE A 73 6.10 -9.05 8.99
CA PHE A 73 5.21 -10.02 9.62
C PHE A 73 5.22 -9.91 11.15
N LYS A 74 6.41 -9.77 11.75
CA LYS A 74 6.55 -9.55 13.21
C LYS A 74 5.90 -8.25 13.65
N PHE A 75 6.16 -7.16 12.95
CA PHE A 75 5.59 -5.85 13.28
C PHE A 75 4.06 -5.87 13.14
N ALA A 76 3.53 -6.47 12.08
CA ALA A 76 2.09 -6.63 11.90
C ALA A 76 1.47 -7.48 13.02
N SER A 77 2.10 -8.61 13.37
CA SER A 77 1.66 -9.47 14.47
C SER A 77 1.68 -8.73 15.81
N GLU A 78 2.74 -7.99 16.10
CA GLU A 78 2.88 -7.18 17.32
C GLU A 78 1.76 -6.14 17.45
N ILE A 79 1.35 -5.50 16.34
CA ILE A 79 0.23 -4.54 16.32
C ILE A 79 -1.11 -5.26 16.46
N PHE A 80 -1.34 -6.37 15.77
CA PHE A 80 -2.61 -7.09 15.88
C PHE A 80 -2.83 -7.72 17.26
N ASP A 81 -1.76 -8.16 17.91
CA ASP A 81 -1.83 -8.72 19.26
C ASP A 81 -2.04 -7.63 20.33
N ASN A 82 -1.58 -6.39 20.08
CA ASN A 82 -1.84 -5.24 20.95
C ASN A 82 -1.95 -3.91 20.18
N PRO A 83 -3.13 -3.53 19.65
CA PRO A 83 -3.29 -2.33 18.82
C PRO A 83 -2.87 -1.00 19.47
N GLU A 84 -2.86 -0.93 20.81
CA GLU A 84 -2.43 0.27 21.56
C GLU A 84 -0.94 0.58 21.35
N ASN A 85 -0.12 -0.42 20.96
CA ASN A 85 1.31 -0.23 20.70
C ASN A 85 1.62 0.33 19.32
N LEU A 86 0.61 0.61 18.48
CA LEU A 86 0.81 0.93 17.07
C LEU A 86 1.86 2.02 16.85
N HIS A 87 1.87 3.06 17.68
CA HIS A 87 2.81 4.16 17.53
C HIS A 87 4.28 3.78 17.78
N GLU A 88 4.52 2.87 18.72
CA GLU A 88 5.88 2.38 18.96
C GLU A 88 6.33 1.44 17.85
N VAL A 89 5.42 0.61 17.34
CA VAL A 89 5.73 -0.27 16.20
C VAL A 89 5.85 0.55 14.90
N SER A 90 5.12 1.65 14.74
CA SER A 90 5.21 2.49 13.55
C SER A 90 6.57 3.17 13.42
N LYS A 91 7.23 3.47 14.55
CA LYS A 91 8.63 3.90 14.59
C LYS A 91 9.56 2.82 14.05
N LYS A 92 9.38 1.56 14.49
CA LYS A 92 10.15 0.40 13.98
C LYS A 92 9.94 0.18 12.48
N ILE A 93 8.69 0.23 12.02
CA ILE A 93 8.33 0.09 10.59
C ILE A 93 9.00 1.20 9.77
N THR A 94 8.95 2.45 10.23
CA THR A 94 9.56 3.58 9.51
C THR A 94 11.09 3.47 9.50
N GLN A 95 11.69 3.00 10.58
CA GLN A 95 13.12 2.73 10.65
C GLN A 95 13.53 1.61 9.69
N HIS A 96 12.77 0.51 9.64
CA HIS A 96 12.99 -0.56 8.66
C HIS A 96 12.89 -0.02 7.23
N LEU A 97 11.87 0.77 6.92
CA LEU A 97 11.72 1.42 5.62
C LEU A 97 12.94 2.29 5.27
N TYR A 98 13.50 3.02 6.24
CA TYR A 98 14.72 3.80 6.05
C TYR A 98 15.92 2.91 5.71
N ASP A 99 16.09 1.80 6.42
CA ASP A 99 17.19 0.86 6.21
C ASP A 99 17.12 0.17 4.84
N GLN A 100 15.92 -0.04 4.30
CA GLN A 100 15.71 -0.54 2.93
C GLN A 100 15.77 0.57 1.85
N SER A 101 15.76 1.84 2.24
CA SER A 101 15.75 3.00 1.33
C SER A 101 17.17 3.48 0.97
N SER A 102 17.90 2.63 0.25
CA SER A 102 19.30 2.91 -0.18
C SER A 102 19.45 3.27 -1.66
N HIS A 103 18.47 3.00 -2.52
CA HIS A 103 18.60 3.31 -3.94
C HIS A 103 18.42 4.81 -4.20
N PRO A 104 19.26 5.49 -5.02
CA PRO A 104 19.20 6.96 -5.22
C PRO A 104 17.87 7.50 -5.75
N HIS A 105 17.09 6.67 -6.45
CA HIS A 105 15.77 7.04 -6.98
C HIS A 105 14.64 6.98 -5.94
N ILE A 106 14.87 6.37 -4.78
CA ILE A 106 13.87 6.37 -3.69
C ILE A 106 13.85 7.77 -3.09
N LYS A 107 12.69 8.41 -3.15
CA LYS A 107 12.50 9.76 -2.62
C LYS A 107 12.18 9.72 -1.13
N ASN A 108 12.58 10.77 -0.41
CA ASN A 108 12.08 11.02 0.94
C ASN A 108 10.57 11.31 0.90
N GLY A 109 9.92 11.24 2.06
CA GLY A 109 8.49 11.52 2.13
C GLY A 109 7.86 11.24 3.48
N GLU A 110 6.62 11.69 3.62
CA GLU A 110 5.77 11.37 4.76
C GLU A 110 5.31 9.91 4.71
N VAL A 111 5.33 9.26 5.87
CA VAL A 111 4.89 7.87 6.09
C VAL A 111 3.74 7.89 7.07
N TYR A 112 2.64 7.25 6.71
CA TYR A 112 1.41 7.17 7.49
C TYR A 112 1.16 5.71 7.84
N ILE A 113 1.01 5.41 9.13
CA ILE A 113 0.76 4.05 9.61
C ILE A 113 -0.49 4.10 10.48
N GLY A 114 -1.52 3.34 10.12
CA GLY A 114 -2.81 3.40 10.79
C GLY A 114 -3.41 2.04 11.11
N TYR A 115 -4.08 1.96 12.26
CA TYR A 115 -4.92 0.82 12.62
C TYR A 115 -6.31 1.06 12.06
N LEU A 116 -6.77 0.14 11.23
CA LEU A 116 -8.00 0.24 10.48
C LEU A 116 -8.97 -0.83 10.98
N THR A 117 -10.21 -0.44 11.27
CA THR A 117 -11.27 -1.37 11.68
C THR A 117 -12.42 -1.31 10.69
N HIS A 118 -13.36 -2.27 10.79
CA HIS A 118 -14.58 -2.31 9.96
C HIS A 118 -14.34 -2.52 8.46
N LEU A 119 -13.24 -3.17 8.10
CA LEU A 119 -13.03 -3.67 6.76
C LEU A 119 -13.77 -4.99 6.60
N THR A 120 -14.13 -5.34 5.37
CA THR A 120 -14.65 -6.67 5.05
C THR A 120 -13.80 -7.32 3.99
N ILE A 121 -13.42 -8.58 4.21
CA ILE A 121 -12.79 -9.44 3.19
C ILE A 121 -13.54 -10.76 3.16
N ASP A 122 -13.99 -11.18 1.98
CA ASP A 122 -14.72 -12.45 1.78
C ASP A 122 -15.91 -12.61 2.75
N ASN A 123 -16.67 -11.51 2.92
CA ASN A 123 -17.79 -11.34 3.84
C ASN A 123 -17.47 -11.46 5.35
N GLN A 124 -16.19 -11.47 5.72
CA GLN A 124 -15.75 -11.44 7.12
C GLN A 124 -15.30 -10.04 7.50
N LYS A 125 -15.82 -9.53 8.63
CA LYS A 125 -15.34 -8.27 9.19
C LYS A 125 -13.96 -8.50 9.80
N VAL A 126 -12.98 -7.71 9.38
CA VAL A 126 -11.58 -7.81 9.82
C VAL A 126 -11.02 -6.43 10.13
N ASP A 127 -9.99 -6.43 10.96
CA ASP A 127 -9.13 -5.27 11.16
C ASP A 127 -7.94 -5.35 10.19
N ALA A 128 -7.27 -4.21 9.98
CA ALA A 128 -6.11 -4.13 9.09
C ALA A 128 -5.12 -3.06 9.56
N ILE A 129 -3.89 -3.18 9.09
CA ILE A 129 -2.86 -2.17 9.22
C ILE A 129 -2.67 -1.53 7.85
N GLY A 130 -2.80 -0.21 7.80
CA GLY A 130 -2.49 0.58 6.62
C GLY A 130 -1.10 1.21 6.75
N ILE A 131 -0.25 1.04 5.75
CA ILE A 131 1.05 1.71 5.65
C ILE A 131 1.06 2.46 4.32
N PHE A 132 1.27 3.77 4.36
CA PHE A 132 1.16 4.65 3.20
C PHE A 132 2.37 5.59 3.15
N LYS A 133 2.82 5.91 1.94
CA LYS A 133 3.92 6.85 1.72
C LYS A 133 3.58 7.82 0.60
N SER A 134 3.83 9.11 0.84
CA SER A 134 3.79 10.16 -0.17
C SER A 134 5.20 10.71 -0.40
N GLU A 135 5.63 10.74 -1.65
CA GLU A 135 6.96 11.16 -2.10
C GLU A 135 6.93 12.50 -2.85
N LEU A 136 5.74 12.90 -3.32
CA LEU A 136 5.58 14.08 -4.15
C LEU A 136 4.82 15.18 -3.42
N GLN A 137 5.43 16.35 -3.37
CA GLN A 137 4.74 17.60 -3.02
C GLN A 137 4.37 18.34 -4.30
N THR A 138 3.24 19.03 -4.28
CA THR A 138 2.74 19.87 -5.37
C THR A 138 2.63 21.30 -4.88
N ASP A 139 2.97 22.24 -5.74
CA ASP A 139 2.74 23.66 -5.52
C ASP A 139 1.23 23.97 -5.58
N PHE A 140 0.73 24.72 -4.61
CA PHE A 140 -0.63 25.24 -4.63
C PHE A 140 -0.66 26.70 -4.17
N LEU A 141 -1.64 27.45 -4.67
CA LEU A 141 -1.84 28.85 -4.32
C LEU A 141 -2.96 28.94 -3.27
N GLN A 142 -2.63 29.46 -2.10
CA GLN A 142 -3.59 29.84 -1.07
C GLN A 142 -3.83 31.35 -1.17
N PHE A 143 -5.08 31.76 -0.99
CA PHE A 143 -5.45 33.18 -0.97
C PHE A 143 -5.95 33.55 0.42
N SER A 144 -5.48 34.68 0.94
CA SER A 144 -5.95 35.25 2.20
C SER A 144 -6.38 36.70 2.00
N GLU A 145 -7.52 37.08 2.57
CA GLU A 145 -7.98 38.46 2.59
C GLU A 145 -7.23 39.26 3.66
N LYS A 146 -6.68 40.41 3.26
CA LYS A 146 -6.04 41.35 4.16
C LYS A 146 -6.60 42.74 3.90
N GLY A 147 -7.64 43.09 4.65
CA GLY A 147 -8.41 44.30 4.40
C GLY A 147 -9.17 44.21 3.08
N SER A 148 -8.81 45.06 2.11
CA SER A 148 -9.43 45.09 0.77
C SER A 148 -8.56 44.45 -0.33
N GLN A 149 -7.49 43.75 0.05
CA GLN A 149 -6.58 43.07 -0.89
C GLN A 149 -6.62 41.56 -0.68
N LEU A 150 -6.57 40.82 -1.78
CA LEU A 150 -6.30 39.39 -1.79
C LEU A 150 -4.79 39.18 -1.91
N GLU A 151 -4.17 38.59 -0.90
CA GLU A 151 -2.78 38.16 -0.94
C GLU A 151 -2.71 36.72 -1.46
N MET A 152 -1.81 36.47 -2.42
CA MET A 152 -1.52 35.15 -2.95
C MET A 152 -0.30 34.57 -2.24
N ILE A 153 -0.42 33.34 -1.75
CA ILE A 153 0.63 32.63 -1.02
C ILE A 153 0.91 31.31 -1.75
N LEU A 154 2.14 31.15 -2.23
CA LEU A 154 2.62 29.88 -2.75
C LEU A 154 2.93 28.95 -1.58
N GLN A 155 2.34 27.76 -1.60
CA GLN A 155 2.54 26.71 -0.61
C GLN A 155 2.92 25.41 -1.32
N GLN A 156 3.64 24.54 -0.61
CA GLN A 156 3.96 23.19 -1.06
C GLN A 156 3.34 22.18 -0.10
N GLY A 157 2.71 21.14 -0.66
CA GLY A 157 2.07 20.13 0.17
C GLY A 157 1.79 18.83 -0.57
N VAL A 158 1.38 17.83 0.20
CA VAL A 158 1.05 16.49 -0.31
C VAL A 158 -0.24 16.54 -1.12
N ASN A 159 -0.23 15.93 -2.30
CA ASN A 159 -1.41 15.81 -3.14
C ASN A 159 -2.30 14.64 -2.68
N LEU A 160 -3.41 14.95 -2.01
CA LEU A 160 -4.35 13.96 -1.48
C LEU A 160 -5.06 13.12 -2.55
N ASN A 161 -4.95 13.46 -3.83
CA ASN A 161 -5.51 12.66 -4.92
C ASN A 161 -4.57 11.58 -5.43
N LYS A 162 -3.29 11.61 -5.02
CA LYS A 162 -2.26 10.70 -5.54
C LYS A 162 -1.44 10.11 -4.41
N LEU A 163 -1.76 8.86 -4.07
CA LEU A 163 -0.91 8.04 -3.22
C LEU A 163 0.24 7.45 -4.05
N ASP A 164 1.48 7.63 -3.60
CA ASP A 164 2.65 7.08 -4.27
C ASP A 164 2.82 5.60 -3.98
N LYS A 165 2.83 5.21 -2.69
CA LYS A 165 2.92 3.81 -2.27
C LYS A 165 2.01 3.55 -1.07
N GLY A 166 1.47 2.33 -1.01
CA GLY A 166 0.78 1.89 0.19
C GLY A 166 0.53 0.40 0.22
N CYS A 167 0.27 -0.13 1.41
CA CYS A 167 -0.22 -1.48 1.60
C CYS A 167 -1.29 -1.55 2.70
N LEU A 168 -2.20 -2.49 2.54
CA LEU A 168 -3.17 -2.90 3.54
C LEU A 168 -2.85 -4.34 3.93
N ILE A 169 -2.50 -4.56 5.20
CA ILE A 169 -2.26 -5.88 5.77
C ILE A 169 -3.54 -6.24 6.54
N PHE A 170 -4.27 -7.24 6.08
CA PHE A 170 -5.52 -7.67 6.73
C PHE A 170 -5.19 -8.66 7.84
N ASN A 171 -5.86 -8.55 9.00
CA ASN A 171 -5.82 -9.56 10.06
C ASN A 171 -6.63 -10.80 9.64
N HIS A 172 -6.14 -11.48 8.61
CA HIS A 172 -6.79 -12.60 7.96
C HIS A 172 -5.72 -13.54 7.42
N LYS A 173 -5.86 -14.85 7.66
CA LYS A 173 -4.86 -15.88 7.27
C LYS A 173 -3.46 -15.62 7.84
N LYS A 174 -3.35 -15.36 9.16
CA LYS A 174 -2.06 -15.16 9.86
C LYS A 174 -1.04 -16.27 9.55
N ASP A 175 -1.47 -17.52 9.62
CA ASP A 175 -0.61 -18.69 9.40
C ASP A 175 -0.10 -18.82 7.95
N GLU A 176 -0.71 -18.11 7.00
CA GLU A 176 -0.29 -18.05 5.59
C GLU A 176 0.49 -16.76 5.27
N GLY A 177 0.81 -15.94 6.28
CA GLY A 177 1.57 -14.69 6.10
C GLY A 177 0.73 -13.42 5.95
N TYR A 178 -0.52 -13.46 6.40
CA TYR A 178 -1.53 -12.42 6.21
C TYR A 178 -1.89 -12.16 4.75
N LYS A 179 -3.18 -11.88 4.50
CA LYS A 179 -3.62 -11.38 3.19
C LYS A 179 -3.27 -9.89 3.08
N ILE A 180 -2.59 -9.50 2.00
CA ILE A 180 -2.06 -8.14 1.81
C ILE A 180 -2.50 -7.59 0.46
N LEU A 181 -2.89 -6.32 0.43
CA LEU A 181 -3.00 -5.53 -0.81
C LEU A 181 -1.89 -4.49 -0.85
N THR A 182 -1.42 -4.18 -2.06
CA THR A 182 -0.36 -3.20 -2.28
C THR A 182 -0.66 -2.30 -3.47
N VAL A 183 -0.25 -1.05 -3.37
CA VAL A 183 -0.33 -0.04 -4.40
C VAL A 183 1.05 0.58 -4.55
N ASP A 184 1.54 0.59 -5.78
CA ASP A 184 2.70 1.37 -6.17
C ASP A 184 2.40 2.13 -7.46
N SER A 185 2.37 3.45 -7.38
CA SER A 185 2.16 4.36 -8.50
C SER A 185 3.46 4.64 -9.27
N ASN A 186 4.62 4.33 -8.67
CA ASN A 186 5.96 4.67 -9.13
C ASN A 186 6.70 3.37 -9.52
N ARG A 187 6.49 2.89 -10.75
CA ARG A 187 7.04 1.59 -11.21
C ARG A 187 8.57 1.51 -11.31
N TYR A 188 9.30 2.61 -11.14
CA TYR A 188 10.75 2.65 -11.33
C TYR A 188 11.53 2.03 -10.16
N ASP A 189 10.91 1.86 -8.99
CA ASP A 189 11.55 1.35 -7.77
C ASP A 189 10.70 0.28 -7.06
N ALA A 190 9.74 -0.34 -7.74
CA ALA A 190 8.79 -1.30 -7.18
C ALA A 190 9.41 -2.47 -6.38
N ARG A 191 10.65 -2.87 -6.73
CA ARG A 191 11.37 -3.94 -6.01
C ARG A 191 11.65 -3.59 -4.55
N TYR A 192 12.06 -2.35 -4.24
CA TYR A 192 12.35 -2.05 -2.83
C TYR A 192 11.08 -2.14 -1.97
N TRP A 193 9.92 -1.75 -2.52
CA TRP A 193 8.67 -1.74 -1.78
C TRP A 193 8.19 -3.17 -1.51
N LEU A 194 8.11 -4.01 -2.55
CA LEU A 194 7.60 -5.37 -2.44
C LEU A 194 8.63 -6.37 -1.90
N GLU A 195 9.86 -6.36 -2.43
CA GLU A 195 10.86 -7.40 -2.16
C GLU A 195 11.68 -7.07 -0.90
N HIS A 196 12.07 -5.81 -0.69
CA HIS A 196 12.98 -5.46 0.42
C HIS A 196 12.25 -4.98 1.68
N PHE A 197 11.30 -4.05 1.53
CA PHE A 197 10.57 -3.48 2.64
C PHE A 197 9.50 -4.44 3.15
N LEU A 198 8.55 -4.81 2.28
CA LEU A 198 7.47 -5.72 2.66
C LEU A 198 7.93 -7.19 2.69
N SER A 199 8.83 -7.60 1.81
CA SER A 199 9.24 -9.00 1.62
C SER A 199 8.02 -9.91 1.45
N VAL A 200 7.28 -9.69 0.36
CA VAL A 200 6.02 -10.39 0.08
C VAL A 200 6.06 -11.18 -1.23
N ASP A 201 5.32 -12.29 -1.24
CA ASP A 201 5.04 -13.10 -2.43
C ASP A 201 3.56 -13.04 -2.82
N ALA A 202 3.23 -13.51 -4.01
CA ALA A 202 1.84 -13.62 -4.44
C ALA A 202 1.05 -14.56 -3.52
N PHE A 203 -0.15 -14.14 -3.12
CA PHE A 203 -1.07 -14.98 -2.37
C PHE A 203 -1.81 -15.90 -3.34
N GLU A 204 -1.55 -17.20 -3.27
CA GLU A 204 -2.12 -18.17 -4.21
C GLU A 204 -3.55 -18.61 -3.81
N ASP A 205 -4.52 -17.69 -3.89
CA ASP A 205 -5.94 -18.03 -3.71
C ASP A 205 -6.59 -18.64 -4.97
N GLU A 206 -7.83 -19.10 -4.84
CA GLU A 206 -8.60 -19.67 -5.96
C GLU A 206 -8.73 -18.69 -7.14
N ASN A 207 -8.84 -17.38 -6.86
CA ASN A 207 -8.90 -16.36 -7.89
C ASN A 207 -7.56 -16.23 -8.63
N PHE A 208 -6.45 -16.22 -7.89
CA PHE A 208 -5.10 -16.21 -8.45
C PHE A 208 -4.87 -17.43 -9.35
N MET A 209 -5.23 -18.63 -8.88
CA MET A 209 -5.12 -19.86 -9.65
C MET A 209 -5.98 -19.81 -10.91
N THR A 210 -7.25 -19.37 -10.80
CA THR A 210 -8.15 -19.24 -11.95
C THR A 210 -7.58 -18.29 -13.00
N LYS A 211 -7.06 -17.12 -12.60
CA LYS A 211 -6.40 -16.17 -13.51
C LYS A 211 -5.18 -16.80 -14.18
N LYS A 212 -4.35 -17.54 -13.43
CA LYS A 212 -3.16 -18.23 -13.95
C LYS A 212 -3.53 -19.29 -14.98
N TYR A 213 -4.56 -20.10 -14.71
CA TYR A 213 -5.09 -21.09 -15.64
C TYR A 213 -5.67 -20.46 -16.91
N LEU A 214 -6.49 -19.41 -16.79
CA LEU A 214 -7.03 -18.69 -17.95
C LEU A 214 -5.92 -18.10 -18.82
N LYS A 215 -4.90 -17.49 -18.20
CA LYS A 215 -3.74 -16.93 -18.90
C LYS A 215 -2.91 -18.02 -19.58
N PHE A 216 -2.74 -19.18 -18.93
CA PHE A 216 -2.09 -20.34 -19.53
C PHE A 216 -2.84 -20.81 -20.78
N CYS A 217 -4.16 -20.96 -20.71
CA CYS A 217 -4.99 -21.34 -21.86
C CYS A 217 -4.89 -20.31 -23.00
N GLN A 218 -4.93 -19.01 -22.69
CA GLN A 218 -4.76 -17.95 -23.68
C GLN A 218 -3.39 -17.99 -24.36
N ASN A 219 -2.31 -18.17 -23.58
CA ASN A 219 -0.96 -18.28 -24.12
C ASN A 219 -0.81 -19.54 -24.99
N PHE A 220 -1.35 -20.67 -24.54
CA PHE A 220 -1.33 -21.92 -25.31
C PHE A 220 -2.07 -21.76 -26.66
N ALA A 221 -3.28 -21.18 -26.66
CA ALA A 221 -4.00 -20.87 -27.89
C ALA A 221 -3.17 -19.98 -28.82
N LYS A 222 -2.51 -18.96 -28.26
CA LYS A 222 -1.69 -18.03 -29.03
C LYS A 222 -0.42 -18.63 -29.62
N ASP A 223 0.27 -19.46 -28.86
CA ASP A 223 1.61 -19.92 -29.20
C ASP A 223 1.59 -21.27 -29.92
N VAL A 224 0.52 -22.04 -29.80
CA VAL A 224 0.41 -23.39 -30.36
C VAL A 224 -0.73 -23.51 -31.38
N VAL A 225 -1.89 -22.91 -31.13
CA VAL A 225 -3.07 -23.08 -31.99
C VAL A 225 -3.06 -22.08 -33.15
N PHE A 226 -2.95 -20.77 -32.88
CA PHE A 226 -2.93 -19.74 -33.95
C PHE A 226 -1.77 -19.85 -34.95
N PRO A 227 -0.56 -20.28 -34.57
CA PRO A 227 0.51 -20.51 -35.53
C PRO A 227 0.34 -21.81 -36.34
N ALA A 228 -0.57 -22.70 -35.92
CA ALA A 228 -0.82 -24.00 -36.54
C ALA A 228 -2.05 -24.01 -37.47
N GLU A 229 -2.93 -23.00 -37.42
CA GLU A 229 -4.14 -22.93 -38.24
C GLU A 229 -4.11 -21.80 -39.28
N ASP A 230 -4.58 -22.10 -40.49
CA ASP A 230 -4.79 -21.13 -41.58
C ASP A 230 -5.92 -20.16 -41.17
N LYS A 231 -5.81 -18.86 -41.50
CA LYS A 231 -6.57 -17.70 -40.96
C LYS A 231 -8.13 -17.79 -40.87
N LYS A 232 -8.75 -18.88 -41.31
CA LYS A 232 -10.21 -19.10 -41.28
C LYS A 232 -10.75 -19.61 -39.94
N GLU A 233 -9.96 -20.32 -39.13
CA GLU A 233 -10.47 -20.96 -37.89
C GLU A 233 -10.44 -20.02 -36.67
N GLU A 234 -9.62 -18.97 -36.73
CA GLU A 234 -9.48 -17.91 -35.71
C GLU A 234 -10.82 -17.21 -35.37
N VAL A 235 -11.75 -17.13 -36.33
CA VAL A 235 -13.06 -16.48 -36.17
C VAL A 235 -14.10 -17.39 -35.48
N MET A 236 -13.91 -18.71 -35.49
CA MET A 236 -14.86 -19.65 -34.86
C MET A 236 -14.55 -19.92 -33.38
N PHE A 237 -13.30 -19.78 -32.94
CA PHE A 237 -12.89 -20.09 -31.56
C PHE A 237 -13.20 -18.98 -30.54
N MET A 238 -13.48 -17.76 -31.02
CA MET A 238 -13.70 -16.57 -30.18
C MET A 238 -15.18 -16.23 -29.93
N ASN A 239 -16.13 -17.02 -30.42
CA ASN A 239 -17.57 -16.84 -30.21
C ASN A 239 -18.16 -17.85 -29.21
#